data_AF-A0A9D6LU97-F1
#
_entry.id   AF-A0A9D6LU97-F1
#
_cell.length_a   1.000
_cell.length_b   1.000
_cell.length_c   1.000
_cell.angle_alpha   90.00
_cell.angle_beta   90.00
_cell.angle_gamma   90.00
#
_symmetry.space_group_name_H-M   'P 1'
#
loop_
_entity.id
_entity.type
_entity.pdbx_description
1 polymer ?
#
loop_
_entity_poly.entity_id
_entity_poly.type
_entity_poly.pdbx_seq_one_letter_code
_entity_poly.pdbx_strand_id
1 'polypeptide(L)' 'MPRDYKVYLEDILEAISRIRQYTKGFSLEDISNDSKTFDAVIRNLEVIGEVFRT' A
#
# COMPACT_ATOMS: atom_id res chain seq x y z
N MET A 1 7.74 9.71 -23.14
CA MET A 1 8.83 9.18 -22.28
C MET A 1 8.26 8.01 -21.51
N PRO A 2 8.84 6.80 -21.57
CA PRO A 2 8.46 5.75 -20.64
C PRO A 2 8.67 6.31 -19.23
N ARG A 3 7.70 6.13 -18.32
CA ARG A 3 7.91 6.49 -16.90
C ARG A 3 9.18 5.79 -16.45
N ASP A 4 10.14 6.56 -15.93
CA ASP A 4 11.38 6.02 -15.40
C ASP A 4 11.00 5.00 -14.32
N TYR A 5 11.55 3.80 -14.39
CA TYR A 5 11.24 2.69 -13.46
C TYR A 5 11.41 3.11 -11.99
N LYS A 6 12.23 4.14 -11.75
CA LYS A 6 12.39 4.81 -10.46
C LYS A 6 11.08 5.36 -9.88
N VAL A 7 10.23 5.98 -10.70
CA VAL A 7 8.95 6.55 -10.23
C VAL A 7 8.05 5.45 -9.70
N TYR A 8 7.99 4.30 -10.39
CA TYR A 8 7.22 3.15 -9.95
C TYR A 8 7.78 2.55 -8.65
N LEU A 9 9.11 2.49 -8.51
CA LEU A 9 9.74 2.01 -7.28
C LEU A 9 9.47 2.96 -6.11
N GLU A 10 9.48 4.27 -6.35
CA GLU A 10 9.12 5.29 -5.34
C GLU A 10 7.66 5.14 -4.90
N ASP A 11 6.72 4.97 -5.83
CA ASP A 11 5.30 4.74 -5.53
C ASP A 11 5.09 3.46 -4.69
N ILE A 12 5.80 2.38 -5.02
CA ILE A 12 5.78 1.12 -4.25
C ILE A 12 6.32 1.33 -2.84
N LEU A 13 7.46 2.01 -2.69
CA LEU A 13 8.08 2.26 -1.39
C LEU A 13 7.18 3.12 -0.51
N GLU A 14 6.52 4.13 -1.09
CA GLU A 14 5.56 4.97 -0.38
C GLU A 14 4.34 4.16 0.08
N ALA A 15 3.78 3.32 -0.79
CA ALA A 15 2.66 2.46 -0.45
C ALA A 15 3.00 1.48 0.69
N ILE A 16 4.19 0.85 0.64
CA ILE A 16 4.69 -0.01 1.73
C ILE A 16 4.83 0.77 3.03
N SER A 17 5.39 1.98 2.98
CA SER A 17 5.56 2.83 4.16
C SER A 17 4.21 3.17 4.81
N ARG A 18 3.20 3.53 4.01
CA ARG A 18 1.84 3.81 4.47
C ARG A 18 1.19 2.59 5.12
N ILE A 19 1.29 1.41 4.49
CA ILE A 19 0.78 0.15 5.06
C ILE A 19 1.42 -0.12 6.43
N ARG A 20 2.75 0.03 6.55
CA ARG A 20 3.44 -0.15 7.82
C ARG A 20 2.98 0.85 8.88
N GLN A 21 2.66 2.08 8.50
CA GLN A 21 2.14 3.09 9.43
C GLN A 21 0.73 2.76 9.91
N TYR A 22 -0.17 2.34 9.02
CA TYR A 22 -1.56 2.01 9.36
C TYR A 22 -1.68 0.75 10.21
N THR A 23 -0.80 -0.22 9.99
CA THR A 23 -0.80 -1.51 10.69
C THR A 23 0.04 -1.50 11.96
N LYS A 24 0.77 -0.41 12.25
CA LYS A 24 1.67 -0.34 13.41
C LYS A 24 0.89 -0.40 14.72
N GLY A 25 1.13 -1.45 15.50
CA GLY A 25 0.49 -1.65 16.80
C GLY A 25 -0.92 -2.23 16.72
N PHE A 26 -1.38 -2.60 15.52
CA PHE A 26 -2.63 -3.32 15.31
C PHE A 26 -2.32 -4.80 15.07
N SER A 27 -3.15 -5.67 15.62
CA SER A 27 -3.22 -7.06 15.16
C SER A 27 -4.01 -7.16 13.85
N LEU A 28 -3.95 -8.32 13.20
CA LEU A 28 -4.79 -8.59 12.01
C LEU A 28 -6.27 -8.46 12.32
N GLU A 29 -6.71 -8.89 13.50
CA GLU A 29 -8.11 -8.81 13.91
C GLU A 29 -8.53 -7.35 14.17
N ASP A 30 -7.65 -6.52 14.74
CA ASP A 30 -7.89 -5.09 14.89
C ASP A 30 -8.02 -4.40 13.52
N ILE A 31 -7.18 -4.77 12.56
CA ILE A 31 -7.24 -4.24 11.18
C ILE A 31 -8.53 -4.67 10.50
N SER A 32 -8.93 -5.93 10.63
CA SER A 32 -10.16 -6.45 10.01
C SER A 32 -11.43 -5.86 10.61
N ASN A 33 -11.39 -5.42 11.87
CA ASN A 33 -12.52 -4.78 12.55
C ASN A 33 -12.56 -3.25 12.37
N ASP A 34 -11.46 -2.62 11.93
CA ASP A 34 -11.43 -1.22 11.53
C ASP A 34 -11.48 -1.09 10.00
N SER A 35 -12.70 -0.99 9.45
CA SER A 35 -12.95 -0.92 8.01
C SER A 35 -12.13 0.17 7.30
N LYS A 36 -11.88 1.32 7.97
CA LYS A 36 -11.06 2.39 7.41
C LYS A 36 -9.61 1.96 7.22
N THR A 37 -9.03 1.31 8.23
CA THR A 37 -7.65 0.82 8.17
C THR A 37 -7.54 -0.33 7.17
N PHE A 38 -8.52 -1.23 7.14
CA PHE A 38 -8.59 -2.29 6.14
C PHE A 38 -8.59 -1.74 4.72
N ASP A 39 -9.51 -0.82 4.41
CA ASP A 39 -9.63 -0.20 3.08
C ASP A 39 -8.35 0.56 2.71
N ALA A 40 -7.75 1.26 3.65
CA ALA A 40 -6.47 1.96 3.43
C ALA A 40 -5.33 0.99 3.09
N VAL A 41 -5.25 -0.17 3.76
CA VAL A 41 -4.25 -1.21 3.45
C VAL A 41 -4.49 -1.79 2.05
N ILE A 42 -5.74 -2.18 1.74
CA ILE A 42 -6.10 -2.74 0.43
C ILE A 42 -5.77 -1.76 -0.69
N ARG A 43 -6.11 -0.47 -0.54
CA ARG A 43 -5.83 0.54 -1.56
C ARG A 43 -4.34 0.68 -1.86
N ASN A 44 -3.48 0.62 -0.83
CA ASN A 44 -2.03 0.68 -1.05
C ASN A 44 -1.49 -0.60 -1.70
N LEU A 45 -2.08 -1.76 -1.43
CA LEU A 45 -1.75 -3.00 -2.14
C LEU A 45 -2.18 -2.97 -3.61
N GLU A 46 -3.32 -2.35 -3.93
CA GLU A 46 -3.75 -2.12 -5.32
C GLU A 46 -2.75 -1.24 -6.09
N VAL A 47 -2.30 -0.13 -5.49
CA VAL A 47 -1.30 0.77 -6.10
C VAL A 47 -0.01 0.00 -6.43
N ILE A 48 0.45 -0.86 -5.52
CA ILE A 48 1.60 -1.74 -5.77
C ILE A 48 1.30 -2.68 -6.95
N GLY A 49 0.10 -3.29 -6.98
CA GLY A 49 -0.33 -4.21 -8.04
C GLY A 49 -0.48 -3.56 -9.42
N GLU A 50 -0.87 -2.28 -9.50
CA GLU A 50 -0.99 -1.53 -10.74
C GLU A 50 0.35 -1.42 -11.47
N VAL A 51 1.45 -1.27 -10.72
CA VAL A 51 2.82 -1.21 -11.28
C VAL A 51 3.19 -2.51 -12.02
N PHE A 52 2.79 -3.68 -11.50
CA PHE A 52 3.13 -4.97 -12.10
C PHE A 52 2.26 -5.35 -13.31
N ARG A 53 1.15 -4.63 -13.54
CA ARG A 53 0.23 -4.88 -14.66
C ARG A 53 0.62 -4.12 -15.93
N THR A 54 1.60 -3.22 -15.84
CA THR A 54 2.01 -2.30 -16.91
C THR A 54 3.26 -2.81 -17.61
#